data_AF-A0A1Q7MH22-F1
#
_entry.id   AF-A0A1Q7MH22-F1
#
_cell.length_a   1.000
_cell.length_b   1.000
_cell.length_c   1.000
_cell.angle_alpha   90.00
_cell.angle_beta   90.00
_cell.angle_gamma   90.00
#
_symmetry.space_group_name_H-M   'P 1'
#
loop_
_entity.id
_entity.type
_entity.pdbx_description
1 polymer ?
#
loop_
_entity_poly.entity_id
_entity_poly.type
_entity_poly.pdbx_seq_one_letter_code
_entity_poly.pdbx_strand_id
1 'polypeptide(L)'
;MLVAMAKRVSMASLREEQVARRAGILVWFQSLVILLLLIWISEDYNNNQYFQGWASQYLGGFAFLLNGSGAAFYAGIMVSILVFRTLPNTLAERARRRRQQALGQKLRREEPVLVSPET
;
A
#
# COMPACT_ATOMS: atom_id res chain seq x y z
N MET A 1 37.58 -9.76 -7.49
CA MET A 1 37.31 -8.60 -6.59
C MET A 1 35.91 -8.00 -6.81
N LEU A 2 35.48 -7.73 -8.04
CA LEU A 2 34.14 -7.19 -8.38
C LEU A 2 32.95 -8.05 -7.91
N VAL A 3 33.05 -9.39 -8.01
CA VAL A 3 31.97 -10.32 -7.59
C VAL A 3 31.73 -10.26 -6.07
N ALA A 4 32.78 -10.05 -5.27
CA ALA A 4 32.67 -9.92 -3.82
C ALA A 4 32.00 -8.60 -3.40
N MET A 5 32.22 -7.53 -4.16
CA MET A 5 31.59 -6.23 -3.94
C MET A 5 30.11 -6.26 -4.35
N ALA A 6 29.78 -6.88 -5.48
CA ALA A 6 28.39 -7.09 -5.92
C ALA A 6 27.58 -7.94 -4.92
N LYS A 7 28.19 -8.99 -4.34
CA LYS A 7 27.55 -9.85 -3.34
C LYS A 7 27.29 -9.12 -2.01
N ARG A 8 28.19 -8.19 -1.61
CA ARG A 8 27.99 -7.34 -0.42
C ARG A 8 26.90 -6.29 -0.64
N VAL A 9 26.83 -5.68 -1.82
CA VAL A 9 25.77 -4.73 -2.19
C VAL A 9 24.40 -5.41 -2.22
N SER A 10 24.31 -6.64 -2.75
CA SER A 10 23.08 -7.44 -2.73
C SER A 10 22.64 -7.83 -1.31
N MET A 11 23.57 -8.17 -0.41
CA MET A 11 23.25 -8.48 0.98
C MET A 11 22.82 -7.25 1.78
N ALA A 12 23.37 -6.07 1.47
CA ALA A 12 22.96 -4.80 2.04
C ALA A 12 21.54 -4.40 1.58
N SER A 13 21.25 -4.51 0.28
CA SER A 13 19.91 -4.20 -0.26
C SER A 13 18.82 -5.14 0.28
N LEU A 14 19.13 -6.42 0.49
CA LEU A 14 18.20 -7.39 1.08
C LEU A 14 17.90 -7.10 2.56
N ARG A 15 18.87 -6.57 3.31
CA ARG A 15 18.70 -6.20 4.72
C ARG A 15 17.85 -4.93 4.85
N GLU A 16 18.05 -3.97 3.95
CA GLU A 16 17.21 -2.76 3.86
C GLU A 16 15.77 -3.10 3.46
N GLU A 17 15.56 -4.05 2.55
CA GLU A 17 14.22 -4.53 2.17
C GLU A 17 13.48 -5.19 3.35
N GLN A 18 14.18 -5.93 4.20
CA GLN A 18 13.59 -6.54 5.41
C GLN A 18 13.26 -5.49 6.47
N VAL A 19 14.11 -4.49 6.67
CA VAL A 19 13.84 -3.37 7.59
C VAL A 19 12.66 -2.54 7.08
N ALA A 20 12.60 -2.26 5.79
CA ALA A 20 11.48 -1.55 5.16
C ALA A 20 10.15 -2.32 5.26
N ARG A 21 10.17 -3.66 5.13
CA ARG A 21 8.97 -4.49 5.35
C ARG A 21 8.52 -4.48 6.81
N ARG A 22 9.44 -4.58 7.77
CA ARG A 22 9.12 -4.55 9.21
C ARG A 22 8.59 -3.18 9.62
N ALA A 23 9.22 -2.10 9.16
CA ALA A 23 8.74 -0.74 9.36
C ALA A 23 7.35 -0.55 8.73
N GLY A 24 7.11 -1.10 7.55
CA GLY A 24 5.79 -1.08 6.91
C GLY A 24 4.69 -1.75 7.73
N ILE A 25 4.97 -2.90 8.36
CA ILE A 25 4.02 -3.61 9.23
C ILE A 25 3.75 -2.82 10.50
N LEU A 26 4.79 -2.28 11.13
CA LEU A 26 4.67 -1.45 12.34
C LEU A 26 3.83 -0.20 12.08
N VAL A 27 4.05 0.48 10.95
CA VAL A 27 3.24 1.63 10.55
C VAL A 27 1.77 1.22 10.34
N TRP A 28 1.52 0.08 9.69
CA TRP A 28 0.15 -0.40 9.48
C TRP A 28 -0.57 -0.72 10.80
N PHE A 29 0.13 -1.40 11.72
CA PHE A 29 -0.38 -1.69 13.06
C PHE A 29 -0.64 -0.40 13.84
N GLN A 30 0.31 0.54 13.81
CA GLN A 30 0.15 1.84 14.47
C GLN A 30 -1.05 2.60 13.90
N SER A 31 -1.26 2.59 12.59
CA SER A 31 -2.42 3.23 11.96
C SER A 31 -3.74 2.60 12.40
N LEU A 32 -3.80 1.27 12.55
CA LEU A 32 -4.98 0.60 13.11
C LEU A 32 -5.26 1.03 14.54
N VAL A 33 -4.22 1.09 15.39
CA VAL A 33 -4.35 1.53 16.79
C VAL A 33 -4.87 2.96 16.85
N ILE A 34 -4.33 3.87 16.03
CA ILE A 34 -4.80 5.26 15.95
C ILE A 34 -6.27 5.31 15.50
N LEU A 35 -6.67 4.51 14.52
CA LEU A 35 -8.05 4.45 14.05
C LEU A 35 -9.01 3.97 15.16
N LEU A 36 -8.64 2.92 15.90
CA LEU A 36 -9.42 2.42 17.03
C LEU A 36 -9.56 3.47 18.14
N LEU A 37 -8.48 4.18 18.46
CA LEU A 37 -8.50 5.29 19.43
C LEU A 37 -9.41 6.43 18.97
N LEU A 38 -9.39 6.78 17.68
CA LEU A 38 -10.27 7.80 17.10
C LEU A 38 -11.74 7.41 17.20
N ILE A 39 -12.07 6.14 16.94
CA ILE A 39 -13.44 5.62 17.08
C ILE A 39 -13.87 5.68 18.55
N TRP A 40 -13.00 5.26 19.45
CA TRP A 40 -13.30 5.26 20.88
C TRP A 40 -13.49 6.67 21.44
N ILE A 41 -12.61 7.61 21.10
CA ILE A 41 -12.76 9.04 21.43
C ILE A 41 -14.04 9.59 20.84
N SER A 42 -14.41 9.16 19.63
CA SER A 42 -15.65 9.61 19.01
C SER A 42 -16.89 9.10 19.72
N GLU A 43 -16.87 7.87 20.19
CA GLU A 43 -17.94 7.30 20.98
C GLU A 43 -18.07 8.03 22.32
N ASP A 44 -16.95 8.30 23.00
CA ASP A 44 -16.95 9.05 24.26
C ASP A 44 -17.45 10.48 24.04
N TYR A 45 -16.98 11.16 22.98
CA TYR A 45 -17.46 12.49 22.59
C TYR A 45 -18.98 12.50 22.35
N ASN A 46 -19.51 11.49 21.67
CA ASN A 46 -20.95 11.44 21.37
C ASN A 46 -21.82 11.11 22.57
N ASN A 47 -21.29 10.39 23.56
CA ASN A 47 -22.04 9.99 24.76
C ASN A 47 -21.84 10.92 25.97
N ASN A 48 -20.82 11.80 25.94
CA ASN A 48 -20.46 12.64 27.06
C ASN A 48 -20.69 14.14 26.78
N GLN A 49 -21.76 14.70 27.34
CA GLN A 49 -22.09 16.13 27.19
C GLN A 49 -21.02 17.07 27.78
N TYR A 50 -20.34 16.67 28.85
CA TYR A 50 -19.24 17.47 29.41
C TYR A 50 -18.07 17.53 28.43
N PHE A 51 -17.77 16.42 27.76
CA PHE A 51 -16.70 16.38 26.78
C PHE A 51 -17.04 17.20 25.53
N GLN A 52 -18.29 17.20 25.08
CA GLN A 52 -18.77 18.08 24.01
C GLN A 52 -18.65 19.56 24.39
N GLY A 53 -19.04 19.93 25.61
CA GLY A 53 -18.92 21.29 26.10
C GLY A 53 -17.47 21.77 26.17
N TRP A 54 -16.59 20.93 26.72
CA TRP A 54 -15.15 21.17 26.74
C TRP A 54 -14.59 21.35 25.32
N ALA A 55 -14.89 20.42 24.41
CA ALA A 55 -14.38 20.47 23.05
C ALA A 55 -14.91 21.70 22.28
N SER A 56 -16.18 22.06 22.46
CA SER A 56 -16.75 23.28 21.88
C SER A 56 -16.01 24.53 22.38
N GLN A 57 -15.62 24.55 23.67
CA GLN A 57 -14.91 25.68 24.26
C GLN A 57 -13.43 25.77 23.81
N TYR A 58 -12.72 24.65 23.72
CA TYR A 58 -11.26 24.64 23.48
C TYR A 58 -10.88 24.34 22.02
N LEU A 59 -11.63 23.49 21.33
CA LEU A 59 -11.42 23.13 19.92
C LEU A 59 -12.30 23.97 18.98
N GLY A 60 -13.35 24.59 19.51
CA GLY A 60 -14.26 25.43 18.74
C GLY A 60 -14.86 24.67 17.56
N GLY A 61 -14.77 25.27 16.38
CA GLY A 61 -15.27 24.67 15.14
C GLY A 61 -14.61 23.35 14.75
N PHE A 62 -13.47 22.96 15.33
CA PHE A 62 -12.82 21.66 15.07
C PHE A 62 -13.42 20.50 15.87
N ALA A 63 -14.29 20.76 16.85
CA ALA A 63 -14.92 19.72 17.65
C ALA A 63 -15.73 18.72 16.80
N PHE A 64 -16.19 19.10 15.60
CA PHE A 64 -16.87 18.20 14.67
C PHE A 64 -16.03 16.96 14.29
N LEU A 65 -14.69 17.06 14.33
CA LEU A 65 -13.78 15.94 14.07
C LEU A 65 -13.92 14.83 15.11
N LEU A 66 -14.31 15.18 16.33
CA LEU A 66 -14.54 14.23 17.41
C LEU A 66 -15.86 13.47 17.26
N ASN A 67 -16.83 13.95 16.47
CA ASN A 67 -18.07 13.19 16.17
C ASN A 67 -17.84 12.08 15.12
N GLY A 68 -16.63 11.52 15.05
CA GLY A 68 -16.32 10.42 14.13
C GLY A 68 -15.99 10.85 12.71
N SER A 69 -16.22 12.11 12.35
CA SER A 69 -15.77 12.64 11.05
C SER A 69 -14.24 12.62 10.92
N GLY A 70 -13.50 12.84 12.01
CA GLY A 70 -12.05 12.68 12.06
C GLY A 70 -11.61 11.23 11.86
N ALA A 71 -12.33 10.27 12.45
CA ALA A 71 -12.09 8.84 12.24
C ALA A 71 -12.33 8.44 10.77
N ALA A 72 -13.43 8.90 10.17
CA ALA A 72 -13.76 8.65 8.77
C ALA A 72 -12.74 9.30 7.82
N PHE A 73 -12.30 10.52 8.12
CA PHE A 73 -11.26 11.20 7.34
C PHE A 73 -9.93 10.43 7.40
N TYR A 74 -9.51 10.01 8.59
CA TYR A 74 -8.30 9.22 8.78
C TYR A 74 -8.37 7.88 8.04
N ALA A 75 -9.50 7.16 8.14
CA ALA A 75 -9.74 5.93 7.39
C ALA A 75 -9.68 6.18 5.87
N GLY A 76 -10.25 7.28 5.38
CA GLY A 76 -10.22 7.67 3.97
C GLY A 76 -8.79 7.89 3.45
N ILE A 77 -7.93 8.54 4.23
CA ILE A 77 -6.49 8.66 3.90
C ILE A 77 -5.83 7.29 3.84
N MET A 78 -6.12 6.43 4.82
CA MET A 78 -5.53 5.10 4.90
C MET A 78 -5.90 4.24 3.67
N VAL A 79 -7.18 4.24 3.28
CA VAL A 79 -7.66 3.57 2.08
C VAL A 79 -7.02 4.17 0.83
N SER A 80 -6.93 5.49 0.73
CA SER A 80 -6.29 6.17 -0.41
C SER A 80 -4.84 5.72 -0.58
N ILE A 81 -4.05 5.70 0.50
CA ILE A 81 -2.65 5.23 0.46
C ILE A 81 -2.57 3.76 0.03
N LEU A 82 -3.45 2.90 0.54
CA LEU A 82 -3.53 1.49 0.15
C LEU A 82 -3.84 1.33 -1.34
N VAL A 83 -4.82 2.07 -1.85
CA VAL A 83 -5.22 2.04 -3.25
C VAL A 83 -4.10 2.55 -4.16
N PHE A 84 -3.49 3.70 -3.82
CA PHE A 84 -2.34 4.25 -4.57
C PHE A 84 -1.11 3.34 -4.55
N ARG A 85 -0.91 2.54 -3.49
CA ARG A 85 0.19 1.58 -3.40
C ARG A 85 -0.07 0.28 -4.18
N THR A 86 -1.32 -0.15 -4.29
CA THR A 86 -1.70 -1.43 -4.93
C THR A 86 -2.00 -1.32 -6.41
N LEU A 87 -2.59 -0.21 -6.87
CA LEU A 87 -2.90 0.06 -8.28
C LEU A 87 -1.67 0.01 -9.22
N PRO A 88 -0.54 0.69 -8.94
CA PRO A 88 0.60 0.68 -9.85
C PRO A 88 1.22 -0.72 -9.97
N ASN A 89 1.19 -1.53 -8.91
CA ASN A 89 1.73 -2.88 -8.94
C ASN A 89 0.88 -3.81 -9.81
N THR A 90 -0.45 -3.76 -9.66
CA THR A 90 -1.35 -4.60 -10.47
C THR A 90 -1.38 -4.20 -11.95
N LEU A 91 -1.28 -2.91 -12.25
CA LEU A 91 -1.17 -2.40 -13.62
C LEU A 91 0.18 -2.75 -14.25
N ALA A 92 1.29 -2.61 -13.52
CA ALA A 92 2.61 -3.02 -13.99
C ALA A 92 2.69 -4.53 -14.24
N GLU A 93 2.06 -5.32 -13.38
CA GLU A 93 2.02 -6.78 -13.50
C GLU A 93 1.14 -7.23 -14.68
N ARG A 94 -0.01 -6.57 -14.90
CA ARG A 94 -0.82 -6.75 -16.12
C ARG A 94 -0.06 -6.35 -17.39
N ALA A 95 0.68 -5.24 -17.36
CA ALA A 95 1.48 -4.79 -18.50
C ALA A 95 2.62 -5.77 -18.82
N ARG A 96 3.28 -6.34 -17.81
CA ARG A 96 4.30 -7.39 -17.98
C ARG A 96 3.70 -8.66 -18.58
N ARG A 97 2.55 -9.13 -18.08
CA ARG A 97 1.86 -10.31 -18.64
C ARG A 97 1.50 -10.12 -20.12
N ARG A 98 0.98 -8.94 -20.49
CA ARG A 98 0.69 -8.62 -21.91
C ARG A 98 1.93 -8.64 -22.79
N ARG A 99 3.06 -8.08 -22.31
CA ARG A 99 4.34 -8.15 -23.04
C ARG A 99 4.84 -9.58 -23.22
N GLN A 100 4.74 -10.42 -22.18
CA GLN A 100 5.15 -11.82 -22.27
C GLN A 100 4.27 -12.63 -23.23
N GLN A 101 2.96 -12.39 -23.25
CA GLN A 101 2.04 -13.02 -24.21
C GLN A 101 2.34 -12.57 -25.64
N ALA A 102 2.61 -11.29 -25.87
CA ALA A 102 2.98 -10.78 -27.19
C ALA A 102 4.33 -11.35 -27.69
N LEU A 103 5.31 -11.48 -26.80
CA LEU A 103 6.61 -12.10 -27.12
C LEU A 103 6.48 -13.60 -27.40
N GLY A 104 5.70 -14.33 -26.61
CA GLY A 104 5.43 -15.76 -26.85
C GLY A 104 4.66 -16.00 -28.15
N GLN A 105 3.72 -15.12 -28.51
CA GLN A 105 3.00 -15.20 -29.78
C GLN A 105 3.90 -14.87 -30.99
N LYS A 106 4.86 -13.94 -30.84
CA LYS A 106 5.88 -13.66 -31.87
C LYS A 106 6.81 -14.85 -32.09
N LEU A 107 7.31 -15.45 -31.01
CA LEU A 107 8.16 -16.65 -31.08
C LEU A 107 7.45 -17.83 -31.76
N ARG A 108 6.15 -18.05 -31.47
CA ARG A 108 5.35 -19.09 -32.11
C ARG A 108 5.07 -18.84 -33.60
N ARG A 109 5.17 -17.58 -34.05
CA ARG A 109 5.02 -17.21 -35.46
C ARG A 109 6.33 -17.31 -36.24
N GLU A 110 7.45 -17.29 -35.53
CA GLU A 110 8.80 -17.47 -36.07
C GLU A 110 9.38 -18.87 -35.84
N GLU A 111 8.54 -19.86 -35.48
CA GLU A 111 8.78 -21.25 -35.89
C GLU A 111 8.18 -21.41 -37.30
N PRO A 112 8.91 -21.07 -38.38
CA PRO A 112 8.51 -21.52 -39.69
C PRO A 112 8.62 -23.05 -39.66
N VAL A 113 7.51 -23.68 -40.03
CA VAL A 113 7.43 -24.89 -40.82
C VAL A 113 8.78 -25.24 -41.47
N LEU A 114 9.66 -25.91 -40.73
CA LEU A 114 10.70 -26.78 -41.26
C LEU A 114 10.11 -28.19 -41.28
N VAL A 115 8.99 -28.34 -41.97
CA VAL A 115 8.55 -29.64 -42.46
C VAL A 115 9.09 -29.72 -43.87
N SER A 116 10.18 -30.48 -43.99
CA SER A 116 10.92 -30.78 -45.21
C SER A 116 9.96 -31.17 -46.35
N PRO A 117 10.09 -30.59 -47.55
CA PRO A 117 9.49 -31.15 -48.74
C PRO A 117 10.46 -32.21 -49.28
N GLU A 118 10.25 -33.47 -48.93
CA GLU A 118 10.95 -34.56 -49.60
C GLU A 118 9.88 -35.49 -50.17
N THR A 119 9.84 -35.46 -51.51
CA THR A 119 9.18 -36.34 -52.48
C THR A 119 9.36 -37.82 -52.21
#